data_AF-A0A1C6KP84-F1
#
_entry.id   AF-A0A1C6KP84-F1
#
_cell.length_a   1.000
_cell.length_b   1.000
_cell.length_c   1.000
_cell.angle_alpha   90.00
_cell.angle_beta   90.00
_cell.angle_gamma   90.00
#
_symmetry.space_group_name_H-M   'P 1'
#
loop_
_entity.id
_entity.type
_entity.pdbx_description
1 polymer ?
#
loop_
_entity_poly.entity_id
_entity_poly.type
_entity_poly.pdbx_seq_one_letter_code
_entity_poly.pdbx_strand_id
1 'polypeptide(L)'
;MALLRACNIPCRVHGFTIDKSLQKGAMTGFVYRNAPKNIFHSWVEINFENQWYELEAFILDKTYIKKLQERNPECKGAFCGYGVAVKDFRNLIIEFDRNNTYIQSEGINQDFGVYDCPDELLKEHHQEISAFKAFAYRHIGRHLMNRNVRKIRER
;
A
#
# COMPACT_ATOMS: atom_id res chain seq x y z
N MET A 1 -9.18 8.57 -7.17
CA MET A 1 -9.46 10.00 -7.46
C MET A 1 -10.66 10.23 -8.38
N ALA A 2 -10.83 9.51 -9.51
CA ALA A 2 -11.94 9.76 -10.45
C ALA A 2 -13.33 9.82 -9.79
N LEU A 3 -13.67 8.85 -8.94
CA LEU A 3 -14.93 8.84 -8.19
C LEU A 3 -15.08 10.04 -7.24
N LEU A 4 -14.01 10.41 -6.53
CA LEU A 4 -14.01 11.57 -5.63
C LEU A 4 -14.28 12.86 -6.40
N ARG A 5 -13.62 13.04 -7.55
CA ARG A 5 -13.83 14.19 -8.44
C ARG A 5 -15.25 14.23 -9.00
N ALA A 6 -15.82 13.08 -9.38
CA ALA A 6 -17.21 13.00 -9.84
C ALA A 6 -18.22 13.39 -8.74
N CYS A 7 -17.86 13.19 -7.48
CA CYS A 7 -18.64 13.63 -6.32
C CYS A 7 -18.31 15.06 -5.85
N ASN A 8 -17.54 15.83 -6.62
CA ASN A 8 -17.05 17.17 -6.24
C ASN A 8 -16.28 17.20 -4.91
N ILE A 9 -15.59 16.11 -4.57
CA ILE A 9 -14.69 16.06 -3.41
C ILE A 9 -13.29 16.47 -3.90
N PRO A 10 -12.73 17.60 -3.40
CA PRO A 10 -11.37 17.98 -3.75
C PRO A 10 -10.39 16.89 -3.29
N CYS A 11 -9.49 16.48 -4.17
CA CYS A 11 -8.53 15.43 -3.88
C CYS A 11 -7.22 15.65 -4.63
N ARG A 12 -6.13 15.20 -4.00
CA ARG A 12 -4.76 15.17 -4.55
C ARG A 12 -4.14 13.80 -4.30
N VAL A 13 -2.99 13.52 -4.91
CA VAL A 13 -2.24 12.27 -4.71
C VAL A 13 -0.91 12.58 -4.06
N HIS A 14 -0.50 11.75 -3.11
CA HIS A 14 0.81 11.83 -2.48
C HIS A 14 1.66 10.69 -3.00
N GLY A 15 2.81 10.98 -3.59
CA GLY A 15 3.72 9.99 -4.14
C GLY A 15 4.90 9.71 -3.21
N PHE A 16 5.34 8.45 -3.15
CA PHE A 16 6.52 8.05 -2.38
C PHE A 16 7.05 6.70 -2.87
N THR A 17 8.21 6.28 -2.36
CA THR A 17 8.64 4.87 -2.43
C THR A 17 8.64 4.23 -1.06
N ILE A 18 8.37 2.92 -1.05
CA ILE A 18 8.48 2.07 0.13
C ILE A 18 9.61 1.05 -0.05
N ASP A 19 10.20 0.59 1.05
CA ASP A 19 11.12 -0.54 1.01
C ASP A 19 10.35 -1.85 0.79
N LYS A 20 10.85 -2.72 -0.08
CA LYS A 20 10.20 -3.99 -0.41
C LYS A 20 9.96 -4.90 0.80
N SER A 21 10.69 -4.72 1.90
CA SER A 21 10.44 -5.41 3.16
C SER A 21 8.99 -5.33 3.61
N LEU A 22 8.29 -4.23 3.32
CA LEU A 22 6.85 -4.07 3.55
C LEU A 22 6.02 -5.16 2.86
N GLN A 23 6.44 -5.62 1.69
CA GLN A 23 5.73 -6.64 0.91
C GLN A 23 6.20 -8.06 1.24
N LYS A 24 7.20 -8.24 2.11
CA LYS A 24 7.70 -9.55 2.52
C LYS A 24 6.59 -10.35 3.20
N GLY A 25 6.36 -11.57 2.74
CA GLY A 25 5.28 -12.42 3.26
C GLY A 25 4.02 -12.37 2.40
N ALA A 26 3.64 -11.21 1.84
CA ALA A 26 2.65 -11.13 0.76
C ALA A 26 3.27 -11.59 -0.57
N MET A 27 4.48 -11.11 -0.87
CA MET A 27 5.39 -11.66 -1.87
C MET A 27 6.35 -12.65 -1.21
N THR A 28 6.58 -13.79 -1.86
CA THR A 28 7.46 -14.85 -1.34
C THR A 28 8.40 -15.39 -2.41
N GLY A 29 9.45 -16.09 -1.97
CA GLY A 29 10.37 -16.82 -2.83
C GLY A 29 11.03 -15.95 -3.92
N PHE A 30 11.04 -16.48 -5.14
CA PHE A 30 11.63 -15.82 -6.30
C PHE A 30 10.97 -14.47 -6.61
N VAL A 31 9.65 -14.35 -6.42
CA VAL A 31 8.92 -13.10 -6.69
C VAL A 31 9.43 -11.97 -5.80
N TYR A 32 9.59 -12.23 -4.50
CA TYR A 32 10.16 -11.24 -3.56
C TYR A 32 11.64 -10.93 -3.84
N ARG A 33 12.43 -11.96 -4.18
CA ARG A 33 13.87 -11.79 -4.44
C ARG A 33 14.12 -10.85 -5.62
N ASN A 34 13.32 -10.95 -6.67
CA ASN A 34 13.47 -10.17 -7.90
C ASN A 34 12.73 -8.83 -7.88
N ALA A 35 11.96 -8.54 -6.82
CA ALA A 35 11.31 -7.26 -6.64
C ALA A 35 12.36 -6.14 -6.44
N PRO A 36 12.13 -4.94 -7.03
CA PRO A 36 12.92 -3.74 -6.76
C PRO A 36 13.02 -3.47 -5.26
N LYS A 37 14.13 -2.90 -4.80
CA LYS A 37 14.29 -2.55 -3.38
C LYS A 37 13.30 -1.44 -2.98
N ASN A 38 13.23 -0.39 -3.79
CA ASN A 38 12.29 0.72 -3.61
C ASN A 38 11.12 0.49 -4.57
N ILE A 39 9.90 0.52 -4.04
CA ILE A 39 8.68 0.27 -4.79
C ILE A 39 7.87 1.56 -4.80
N PHE A 40 7.56 2.04 -5.99
CA PHE A 40 6.71 3.22 -6.16
C PHE A 40 5.32 2.99 -5.55
N HIS A 41 4.86 3.95 -4.75
CA HIS A 41 3.57 3.91 -4.11
C HIS A 41 2.95 5.30 -3.95
N SER A 42 1.69 5.31 -3.55
CA SER A 42 0.93 6.54 -3.39
C SER A 42 -0.32 6.32 -2.55
N TRP A 43 -0.76 7.36 -1.85
CA TRP A 43 -2.13 7.43 -1.32
C TRP A 43 -2.88 8.63 -1.88
N VAL A 44 -4.19 8.64 -1.66
CA VAL A 44 -5.05 9.76 -2.03
C VAL A 44 -5.28 10.61 -0.80
N GLU A 45 -5.23 11.93 -0.97
CA GLU A 45 -5.66 12.88 0.05
C GLU A 45 -6.96 13.54 -0.38
N ILE A 46 -7.88 13.73 0.55
CA ILE A 46 -9.17 14.40 0.30
C ILE A 46 -9.30 15.65 1.16
N ASN A 47 -9.89 16.70 0.62
CA ASN A 47 -10.34 17.83 1.43
C ASN A 47 -11.80 17.59 1.82
N PHE A 48 -12.05 17.46 3.11
CA PHE A 48 -13.39 17.29 3.67
C PHE A 48 -13.52 18.20 4.90
N GLU A 49 -14.61 18.96 4.98
CA GLU A 49 -14.85 19.91 6.09
C GLU A 49 -13.67 20.90 6.31
N ASN A 50 -13.05 21.39 5.22
CA ASN A 50 -11.87 22.28 5.22
C ASN A 50 -10.59 21.65 5.81
N GLN A 51 -10.52 20.33 5.94
CA GLN A 51 -9.35 19.60 6.41
C GLN A 51 -8.89 18.58 5.36
N TRP A 52 -7.58 18.45 5.20
CA TRP A 52 -6.99 17.40 4.38
C TRP A 52 -6.84 16.10 5.18
N TYR A 53 -7.32 15.00 4.61
CA TYR A 53 -7.21 13.66 5.18
C TYR A 53 -6.43 12.75 4.25
N GLU A 54 -5.47 12.01 4.81
CA GLU A 54 -4.62 11.05 4.11
C GLU A 54 -5.27 9.65 4.15
N LEU A 55 -5.61 9.14 2.96
CA LEU A 55 -6.31 7.87 2.79
C LEU A 55 -5.38 6.81 2.21
N GLU A 56 -4.56 6.17 3.04
CA GLU A 56 -3.67 5.08 2.63
C GLU A 56 -4.35 3.71 2.74
N ALA A 57 -5.22 3.51 3.73
CA ALA A 57 -5.70 2.18 4.11
C ALA A 57 -6.83 1.60 3.23
N PHE A 58 -6.86 1.93 1.94
CA PHE A 58 -7.81 1.36 0.97
C PHE A 58 -7.33 0.06 0.33
N ILE A 59 -6.08 -0.36 0.57
CA ILE A 59 -5.44 -1.52 -0.07
C ILE A 59 -5.78 -2.83 0.63
N LEU A 60 -5.88 -2.83 1.97
CA LEU A 60 -6.05 -4.03 2.77
C LEU A 60 -7.44 -4.06 3.43
N ASP A 61 -8.12 -5.19 3.29
CA ASP A 61 -9.43 -5.38 3.90
C ASP A 61 -9.35 -5.86 5.37
N LYS A 62 -10.42 -5.60 6.13
CA LYS A 62 -10.58 -6.02 7.53
C LYS A 62 -10.32 -7.51 7.76
N THR A 63 -10.77 -8.37 6.84
CA THR A 63 -10.61 -9.82 6.98
C THR A 63 -9.14 -10.21 6.90
N TYR A 64 -8.41 -9.65 5.93
CA TYR A 64 -6.98 -9.87 5.75
C TYR A 64 -6.20 -9.44 6.99
N ILE A 65 -6.46 -8.24 7.51
CA ILE A 65 -5.78 -7.69 8.69
C ILE A 65 -6.04 -8.57 9.92
N LYS A 66 -7.31 -8.97 10.15
CA LYS A 66 -7.65 -9.87 11.25
C LYS A 66 -6.89 -11.19 11.17
N LYS A 67 -6.83 -11.82 9.99
CA LYS A 67 -6.04 -13.05 9.80
C LYS A 67 -4.56 -12.85 10.03
N LEU A 68 -4.02 -11.71 9.63
CA LEU A 68 -2.62 -11.39 9.87
C LEU A 68 -2.33 -11.20 11.37
N GLN A 69 -3.24 -10.59 12.11
CA GLN A 69 -3.18 -10.44 13.56
C GLN A 69 -3.30 -11.78 14.30
N GLU A 70 -4.16 -12.69 13.83
CA GLU A 70 -4.31 -14.06 14.34
C GLU A 70 -3.04 -14.89 14.13
N ARG A 71 -2.35 -14.72 13.00
CA ARG A 71 -1.11 -15.43 12.67
C ARG A 71 0.12 -14.95 13.45
N ASN A 72 0.07 -13.73 14.00
CA ASN A 72 1.18 -13.13 14.72
C ASN A 72 0.73 -12.70 16.13
N PRO A 73 0.21 -13.61 16.98
CA PRO A 73 -0.47 -13.25 18.24
C PRO A 73 0.44 -12.54 19.27
N GLU A 74 1.75 -12.76 19.17
CA GLU A 74 2.72 -12.15 20.08
C GLU A 74 3.13 -10.72 19.69
N CYS A 75 2.85 -10.29 18.45
CA CYS A 75 3.22 -8.96 17.98
C CYS A 75 2.25 -7.90 18.54
N LYS A 76 2.69 -7.05 19.48
CA LYS A 76 1.87 -6.00 20.10
C LYS A 76 2.33 -4.57 19.76
N GLY A 77 3.45 -4.43 19.06
CA GLY A 77 4.03 -3.14 18.70
C GLY A 77 4.21 -3.02 17.19
N ALA A 78 5.39 -2.55 16.80
CA ALA A 78 5.68 -2.32 15.39
C ALA A 78 5.62 -3.62 14.57
N PHE A 79 5.08 -3.52 13.37
CA PHE A 79 4.98 -4.62 12.42
C PHE A 79 5.30 -4.12 11.02
N CYS A 80 6.12 -4.88 10.29
CA CYS A 80 6.46 -4.59 8.90
C CYS A 80 6.49 -5.90 8.09
N GLY A 81 5.69 -5.96 7.02
CA GLY A 81 5.51 -7.11 6.16
C GLY A 81 4.07 -7.29 5.74
N TYR A 82 3.81 -8.20 4.80
CA TYR A 82 2.46 -8.57 4.36
C TYR A 82 1.61 -7.39 3.84
N GLY A 83 2.26 -6.32 3.37
CA GLY A 83 1.56 -5.11 2.94
C GLY A 83 1.25 -4.13 4.08
N VAL A 84 1.76 -4.37 5.29
CA VAL A 84 1.56 -3.52 6.48
C VAL A 84 2.91 -3.02 6.98
N ALA A 85 3.00 -1.74 7.33
CA ALA A 85 4.09 -1.14 8.09
C ALA A 85 3.50 -0.10 9.06
N VAL A 86 3.41 -0.45 10.35
CA VAL A 86 2.78 0.36 11.41
C VAL A 86 3.54 0.25 12.73
N LYS A 87 3.37 1.24 13.62
CA LYS A 87 3.92 1.24 14.99
C LYS A 87 3.10 0.42 15.99
N ASP A 88 1.79 0.32 15.77
CA ASP A 88 0.87 -0.46 16.60
C ASP A 88 0.06 -1.41 15.71
N PHE A 89 0.46 -2.69 15.70
CA PHE A 89 -0.18 -3.71 14.89
C PHE A 89 -1.52 -4.22 15.45
N ARG A 90 -1.92 -3.79 16.65
CA ARG A 90 -3.21 -4.18 17.24
C ARG A 90 -4.29 -3.14 17.00
N ASN A 91 -3.90 -1.87 16.94
CA ASN A 91 -4.82 -0.75 16.79
C ASN A 91 -4.64 -0.05 15.44
N LEU A 92 -4.95 -0.76 14.34
CA LEU A 92 -4.90 -0.16 13.00
C LEU A 92 -6.15 0.66 12.74
N ILE A 93 -5.96 1.87 12.22
CA ILE A 93 -7.04 2.76 11.79
C ILE A 93 -7.15 2.65 10.27
N ILE A 94 -8.11 1.83 9.81
CA ILE A 94 -8.31 1.54 8.38
C ILE A 94 -9.63 2.06 7.82
N GLU A 95 -10.55 2.46 8.71
CA GLU A 95 -11.78 3.12 8.31
C GLU A 95 -11.61 4.62 8.42
N PHE A 96 -12.20 5.30 7.45
CA PHE A 96 -12.30 6.74 7.47
C PHE A 96 -13.50 7.16 8.32
N ASP A 97 -13.23 7.83 9.43
CA ASP A 97 -14.19 8.56 10.26
C ASP A 97 -13.56 9.89 10.68
N ARG A 98 -13.33 10.78 9.69
CA ARG A 98 -12.66 12.08 9.89
C ARG A 98 -11.27 11.94 10.53
N ASN A 99 -10.55 10.89 10.12
CA ASN A 99 -9.19 10.60 10.55
C ASN A 99 -8.33 10.26 9.33
N ASN A 100 -7.02 10.41 9.47
CA ASN A 100 -6.09 9.80 8.52
C ASN A 100 -6.10 8.28 8.71
N THR A 101 -5.85 7.56 7.62
CA THR A 101 -5.71 6.11 7.66
C THR A 101 -4.30 5.77 7.19
N TYR A 102 -3.54 5.07 8.04
CA TYR A 102 -2.17 4.66 7.75
C TYR A 102 -2.00 3.18 8.00
N ILE A 103 -1.46 2.51 6.99
CA ILE A 103 -1.16 1.08 7.06
C ILE A 103 0.21 0.74 6.47
N GLN A 104 0.85 1.66 5.76
CA GLN A 104 2.13 1.46 5.08
C GLN A 104 3.12 2.61 5.29
N SER A 105 2.71 3.70 5.96
CA SER A 105 3.52 4.91 6.13
C SER A 105 4.87 4.68 6.80
N GLU A 106 4.99 3.72 7.73
CA GLU A 106 6.28 3.39 8.37
C GLU A 106 7.26 2.69 7.41
N GLY A 107 6.81 2.31 6.22
CA GLY A 107 7.65 1.72 5.18
C GLY A 107 8.19 2.70 4.16
N ILE A 108 7.79 3.98 4.23
CA ILE A 108 8.25 5.04 3.32
C ILE A 108 9.75 5.23 3.48
N ASN A 109 10.46 5.23 2.36
CA ASN A 109 11.90 5.46 2.33
C ASN A 109 12.32 6.61 1.40
N GLN A 110 11.39 7.16 0.63
CA GLN A 110 11.56 8.41 -0.12
C GLN A 110 10.19 9.03 -0.35
N ASP A 111 10.04 10.29 0.03
CA ASP A 111 8.81 11.07 -0.11
C ASP A 111 8.93 12.00 -1.33
N PHE A 112 7.95 11.99 -2.23
CA PHE A 112 7.88 12.87 -3.40
C PHE A 112 6.89 14.04 -3.21
N GLY A 113 6.11 14.03 -2.14
CA GLY A 113 5.11 15.04 -1.85
C GLY A 113 3.81 14.88 -2.63
N VAL A 114 3.07 15.98 -2.70
CA VAL A 114 1.69 16.02 -3.21
C VAL A 114 1.62 16.58 -4.63
N TYR A 115 0.75 15.96 -5.42
CA TYR A 115 0.47 16.31 -6.81
C TYR A 115 -1.03 16.44 -7.04
N ASP A 116 -1.42 17.35 -7.91
CA ASP A 116 -2.83 17.57 -8.22
C ASP A 116 -3.44 16.39 -8.99
N CYS A 117 -2.63 15.69 -9.79
CA CYS A 117 -3.08 14.51 -10.51
C CYS A 117 -2.03 13.37 -10.59
N PRO A 118 -2.48 12.12 -10.76
CA PRO A 118 -1.58 10.98 -10.91
C PRO A 118 -0.68 11.06 -12.15
N ASP A 119 -1.11 11.72 -13.22
CA ASP A 119 -0.36 11.78 -14.47
C ASP A 119 0.92 12.61 -14.32
N GLU A 120 0.85 13.73 -13.59
CA GLU A 120 2.02 14.55 -13.25
C GLU A 120 2.99 13.78 -12.36
N LEU A 121 2.47 13.14 -11.30
CA LEU A 121 3.26 12.29 -10.42
C LEU A 121 3.96 11.18 -11.21
N LEU A 122 3.24 10.47 -12.09
CA LEU A 122 3.79 9.34 -12.86
C LEU A 122 4.76 9.78 -13.97
N LYS A 123 4.59 11.00 -14.48
CA LYS A 123 5.52 11.59 -15.45
C LYS A 123 6.87 11.88 -14.79
N GLU A 124 6.88 12.39 -13.56
CA GLU A 124 8.09 12.69 -12.81
C GLU A 124 8.69 11.45 -12.14
N HIS A 125 7.84 10.58 -11.60
CA HIS A 125 8.21 9.43 -10.78
C HIS A 125 7.46 8.18 -11.24
N HIS A 126 8.17 7.21 -11.80
CA HIS A 126 7.58 5.93 -12.19
C HIS A 126 8.50 4.76 -11.86
N GLN A 127 7.89 3.59 -11.68
CA GLN A 127 8.64 2.36 -11.47
C GLN A 127 9.21 1.87 -12.81
N GLU A 128 10.52 1.97 -12.98
CA GLU A 128 11.18 1.34 -14.12
C GLU A 128 11.21 -0.19 -13.96
N ILE A 129 10.64 -0.90 -14.94
CA ILE A 129 10.64 -2.35 -15.01
C ILE A 129 10.98 -2.75 -16.45
N SER A 130 12.03 -3.57 -16.63
CA SER A 130 12.38 -4.13 -17.94
C SER A 130 11.19 -4.91 -18.53
N ALA A 131 11.02 -4.89 -19.85
CA ALA A 131 9.95 -5.61 -20.55
C ALA A 131 9.84 -7.10 -20.13
N PHE A 132 10.97 -7.79 -19.95
CA PHE A 132 11.00 -9.18 -19.49
C PHE A 132 10.42 -9.34 -18.07
N LYS A 133 10.85 -8.51 -17.11
CA LYS A 133 10.28 -8.52 -15.75
C LYS A 133 8.79 -8.16 -15.75
N ALA A 134 8.38 -7.20 -16.59
CA ALA A 134 6.96 -6.82 -16.72
C ALA A 134 6.12 -7.99 -17.25
N PHE A 135 6.64 -8.72 -18.25
CA PHE A 135 6.02 -9.94 -18.78
C PHE A 135 5.93 -11.02 -17.70
N ALA A 136 7.04 -11.34 -17.01
CA ALA A 136 7.07 -12.35 -15.97
C ALA A 136 6.11 -12.01 -14.80
N TYR A 137 6.04 -10.74 -14.40
CA TYR A 137 5.10 -10.26 -13.39
C TYR A 137 3.65 -10.46 -13.83
N ARG A 138 3.32 -10.05 -15.06
CA ARG A 138 1.97 -10.16 -15.63
C ARG A 138 1.48 -11.61 -15.73
N HIS A 139 2.35 -12.54 -16.13
CA HIS A 139 1.94 -13.91 -16.42
C HIS A 139 2.17 -14.89 -15.26
N ILE A 140 3.06 -14.58 -14.32
CA ILE A 140 3.42 -15.49 -13.23
C ILE A 140 3.33 -14.78 -11.88
N GLY A 141 4.09 -13.69 -11.71
CA GLY A 141 4.30 -13.03 -10.41
C GLY A 141 3.01 -12.64 -9.70
N ARG A 142 2.11 -11.92 -10.39
CA ARG A 142 0.83 -11.47 -9.80
C ARG A 142 -0.08 -12.63 -9.39
N HIS A 143 -0.06 -13.74 -10.12
CA HIS A 143 -0.91 -14.90 -9.80
C HIS A 143 -0.43 -15.63 -8.56
N LEU A 144 0.89 -15.76 -8.40
CA LEU A 144 1.50 -16.32 -7.18
C LEU A 144 1.21 -15.43 -5.97
N MET A 145 1.35 -14.11 -6.12
CA MET A 145 1.01 -13.13 -5.07
C MET A 145 -0.45 -13.23 -4.66
N ASN A 146 -1.38 -13.18 -5.63
CA ASN A 146 -2.81 -13.23 -5.35
C ASN A 146 -3.21 -14.56 -4.68
N ARG A 147 -2.62 -15.69 -5.09
CA ARG A 147 -2.86 -16.98 -4.44
C ARG A 147 -2.37 -16.97 -2.99
N ASN A 148 -1.23 -16.34 -2.72
CA ASN A 148 -0.69 -16.26 -1.36
C ASN A 148 -1.52 -15.31 -0.47
N VAL A 149 -1.89 -14.13 -0.97
CA VAL A 149 -2.79 -13.19 -0.29
C VAL A 149 -4.12 -13.84 0.05
N ARG A 150 -4.71 -14.61 -0.90
CA ARG A 150 -5.93 -15.38 -0.65
C ARG A 150 -5.75 -16.40 0.47
N LYS A 151 -4.65 -17.17 0.45
CA LYS A 151 -4.34 -18.12 1.53
C LYS A 151 -4.18 -17.43 2.88
N ILE A 152 -3.67 -16.19 2.92
CA ILE A 152 -3.56 -15.40 4.15
C ILE A 152 -4.96 -14.99 4.64
N ARG A 153 -5.81 -14.50 3.73
CA ARG A 153 -7.17 -14.07 4.05
C ARG A 153 -8.10 -15.21 4.47
N GLU A 154 -7.90 -16.42 3.96
CA GLU A 154 -8.78 -17.58 4.22
C GLU A 154 -8.34 -18.44 5.41
N ARG A 155 -7.06 -18.42 5.80
CA ARG A 155 -6.52 -19.25 6.88
C ARG A 155 -6.02 -18.39 8.03
#